data_AF-A0A135LU10-F1
#
_entry.id   AF-A0A135LU10-F1
#
_cell.length_a   1.000
_cell.length_b   1.000
_cell.length_c   1.000
_cell.angle_alpha   90.00
_cell.angle_beta   90.00
_cell.angle_gamma   90.00
#
_symmetry.space_group_name_H-M   'P 1'
#
loop_
_entity.id
_entity.type
_entity.pdbx_description
1 polymer ?
#
loop_
_entity_poly.entity_id
_entity_poly.type
_entity_poly.pdbx_seq_one_letter_code
_entity_poly.pdbx_strand_id
1 'polypeptide(L)'
;MLTMRAPKDDSWLGGYDDSLTSHTEAIAHLLRAAALHEWTNPFEMEMVITLCVPIILEGIVNPRIKMDPEFWELISSFKCRLHPSQDNNRPQSTTTELHHLAMFPKFVQNPEPHLSEIAKTYMQLRLDAHQIKQHLDLCAQFTLVSFSSPEVARHSRIQAAYAMISTLAVLLNSLLQIFDPWNASLVSEAVFLCGEIITQAELASCYRPVGAAYTPLCLVVAWAASDNPVQLARIEAILSEYQSDFADVPWMSRAIWLASTLDTHRIRVMSGKESSDSHGTGKKKAPVRPESCCIL
;
A
#
# COMPACT_ATOMS: atom_id res chain seq x y z
N MET A 1 40.08 14.16 37.45
CA MET A 1 40.03 14.51 36.01
C MET A 1 38.73 13.93 35.46
N LEU A 2 37.65 14.70 35.59
CA LEU A 2 36.28 14.32 35.22
C LEU A 2 36.04 14.76 33.78
N THR A 3 35.97 13.81 32.85
CA THR A 3 35.51 14.08 31.49
C THR A 3 33.98 14.11 31.49
N MET A 4 33.43 15.32 31.44
CA MET A 4 32.02 15.54 31.13
C MET A 4 31.72 15.04 29.71
N ARG A 5 30.82 14.06 29.59
CA ARG A 5 30.15 13.75 28.32
C ARG A 5 29.15 14.87 28.05
N ALA A 6 29.22 15.46 26.87
CA ALA A 6 28.20 16.35 26.36
C ALA A 6 26.86 15.60 26.24
N PRO A 7 25.72 16.23 26.60
CA PRO A 7 24.40 15.66 26.34
C PRO A 7 24.13 15.65 24.82
N LYS A 8 23.51 14.57 24.35
CA LYS A 8 22.90 14.49 23.01
C LYS A 8 21.48 15.07 23.12
N ASP A 9 21.37 16.37 22.92
CA ASP A 9 20.13 17.06 22.59
C ASP A 9 20.26 17.36 21.07
N ASP A 10 19.35 16.99 20.15
CA ASP A 10 17.91 17.18 20.17
C ASP A 10 17.16 16.05 19.43
N SER A 11 16.31 15.32 20.16
CA SER A 11 15.14 14.63 19.59
C SER A 11 14.07 15.69 19.35
N TRP A 12 14.10 16.30 18.16
CA TRP A 12 13.32 17.51 17.88
C TRP A 12 11.86 17.24 17.48
N LEU A 13 11.19 16.32 18.22
CA LEU A 13 9.75 16.28 18.55
C LEU A 13 9.32 14.89 19.09
N GLY A 14 10.09 14.35 20.04
CA GLY A 14 9.71 13.13 20.76
C GLY A 14 10.50 13.04 22.07
N GLY A 15 9.90 13.49 23.16
CA GLY A 15 10.46 13.34 24.50
C GLY A 15 10.55 11.85 24.86
N TYR A 16 11.59 11.51 25.62
CA TYR A 16 12.02 10.15 25.98
C TYR A 16 11.00 9.30 26.78
N ASP A 17 9.76 9.77 26.97
CA ASP A 17 8.69 9.10 27.71
C ASP A 17 7.37 8.94 26.92
N ASP A 18 7.27 9.48 25.69
CA ASP A 18 6.11 9.26 24.79
C ASP A 18 6.48 8.25 23.68
N SER A 19 6.75 7.02 24.09
CA SER A 19 6.89 5.91 23.14
C SER A 19 5.51 5.53 22.58
N LEU A 20 5.01 6.19 21.52
CA LEU A 20 4.17 5.51 20.50
C LEU A 20 3.65 6.34 19.31
N THR A 21 4.07 7.58 19.06
CA THR A 21 3.69 8.25 17.80
C THR A 21 4.85 8.15 16.82
N SER A 22 4.74 7.26 15.82
CA SER A 22 5.73 7.23 14.73
C SER A 22 5.78 8.60 14.05
N HIS A 23 6.94 9.05 13.53
CA HIS A 23 7.04 10.34 12.83
C HIS A 23 5.96 10.50 11.75
N THR A 24 5.60 9.41 11.09
CA THR A 24 4.56 9.36 10.07
C THR A 24 3.16 9.58 10.66
N GLU A 25 2.88 9.12 11.88
CA GLU A 25 1.64 9.47 12.61
C GLU A 25 1.63 10.96 12.99
N ALA A 26 2.74 11.53 13.45
CA ALA A 26 2.84 12.96 13.76
C ALA A 26 2.62 13.82 12.50
N ILE A 27 3.22 13.44 11.37
CA ILE A 27 2.99 14.10 10.08
C ILE A 27 1.52 13.92 9.64
N ALA A 28 0.92 12.74 9.83
CA ALA A 28 -0.50 12.54 9.52
C ALA A 28 -1.38 13.45 10.37
N HIS A 29 -1.06 13.65 11.65
CA HIS A 29 -1.73 14.62 12.52
C HIS A 29 -1.57 16.06 12.03
N LEU A 30 -0.36 16.47 11.64
CA LEU A 30 -0.10 17.79 11.05
C LEU A 30 -0.87 17.99 9.75
N LEU A 31 -0.92 16.96 8.89
CA LEU A 31 -1.66 16.99 7.64
C LEU A 31 -3.18 17.09 7.86
N ARG A 32 -3.73 16.45 8.90
CA ARG A 32 -5.13 16.69 9.29
C ARG A 32 -5.36 18.11 9.77
N ALA A 33 -4.45 18.65 10.59
CA ALA A 33 -4.52 20.03 11.05
C ALA A 33 -4.33 21.05 9.91
N ALA A 34 -3.70 20.65 8.79
CA ALA A 34 -3.52 21.51 7.63
C ALA A 34 -4.84 22.04 7.06
N ALA A 35 -5.95 21.30 7.19
CA ALA A 35 -7.27 21.77 6.75
C ALA A 35 -7.76 23.02 7.50
N LEU A 36 -7.19 23.30 8.68
CA LEU A 36 -7.54 24.46 9.52
C LEU A 36 -6.73 25.71 9.21
N HIS A 37 -5.73 25.62 8.33
CA HIS A 37 -4.81 26.72 8.03
C HIS A 37 -5.11 27.36 6.67
N GLU A 38 -4.93 28.67 6.57
CA GLU A 38 -5.05 29.41 5.31
C GLU A 38 -3.74 29.35 4.53
N TRP A 39 -3.66 28.41 3.58
CA TRP A 39 -2.47 28.24 2.76
C TRP A 39 -2.45 29.22 1.59
N THR A 40 -1.41 30.05 1.52
CA THR A 40 -1.19 31.03 0.43
C THR A 40 0.12 30.81 -0.30
N ASN A 41 1.10 30.16 0.33
CA ASN A 41 2.42 29.93 -0.24
C ASN A 41 2.45 28.66 -1.14
N PRO A 42 2.84 28.77 -2.43
CA PRO A 42 2.94 27.63 -3.34
C PRO A 42 3.88 26.51 -2.86
N PHE A 43 5.03 26.88 -2.28
CA PHE A 43 6.01 25.91 -1.80
C PHE A 43 5.43 25.02 -0.69
N GLU A 44 4.69 25.62 0.23
CA GLU A 44 4.04 24.90 1.32
C GLU A 44 2.94 23.96 0.81
N MET A 45 2.17 24.38 -0.20
CA MET A 45 1.17 23.52 -0.84
C MET A 45 1.81 22.32 -1.54
N GLU A 46 2.90 22.52 -2.27
CA GLU A 46 3.66 21.43 -2.91
C GLU A 46 4.25 20.47 -1.88
N MET A 47 4.78 21.00 -0.77
CA MET A 47 5.30 20.19 0.33
C MET A 47 4.20 19.30 0.93
N VAL A 48 3.01 19.86 1.20
CA VAL A 48 1.86 19.10 1.71
C VAL A 48 1.43 18.00 0.73
N ILE A 49 1.32 18.32 -0.57
CA ILE A 49 0.99 17.33 -1.61
C ILE A 49 2.03 16.20 -1.65
N THR A 50 3.31 16.54 -1.55
CA THR A 50 4.42 15.57 -1.60
C THR A 50 4.39 14.62 -0.40
N LEU A 51 4.04 15.12 0.79
CA LEU A 51 3.91 14.30 2.00
C LEU A 51 2.71 13.36 1.98
N CYS A 52 1.71 13.57 1.11
CA CYS A 52 0.54 12.67 1.04
C CYS A 52 0.91 11.24 0.66
N VAL A 53 1.76 11.06 -0.35
CA VAL A 53 2.12 9.73 -0.88
C VAL A 53 2.72 8.82 0.21
N PRO A 54 3.80 9.21 0.92
CA PRO A 54 4.35 8.35 1.97
C PRO A 54 3.36 8.10 3.12
N ILE A 55 2.46 9.04 3.42
CA ILE A 55 1.47 8.87 4.51
C ILE A 55 0.35 7.90 4.09
N ILE A 56 -0.14 7.98 2.85
CA ILE A 56 -1.10 7.01 2.30
C ILE A 56 -0.51 5.60 2.34
N LEU A 57 0.73 5.48 1.86
CA LEU A 57 1.45 4.22 1.77
C LEU A 57 1.73 3.63 3.16
N GLU A 58 2.06 4.46 4.13
CA GLU A 58 2.16 4.05 5.52
C GLU A 58 0.79 3.59 6.08
N GLY A 59 -0.30 4.27 5.73
CA GLY A 59 -1.65 3.90 6.17
C GLY A 59 -2.12 2.51 5.70
N ILE A 60 -1.46 1.93 4.70
CA ILE A 60 -1.68 0.53 4.28
C ILE A 60 -1.24 -0.43 5.38
N VAL A 61 -0.15 -0.12 6.09
CA VAL A 61 0.52 -1.00 7.06
C VAL A 61 0.40 -0.48 8.51
N ASN A 62 -0.26 0.65 8.70
CA ASN A 62 -0.50 1.27 10.01
C ASN A 62 -1.94 1.83 10.10
N PRO A 63 -2.87 1.13 10.78
CA PRO A 63 -4.28 1.52 10.84
C PRO A 63 -4.54 2.78 11.68
N ARG A 64 -3.52 3.29 12.41
CA ARG A 64 -3.62 4.55 13.15
C ARG A 64 -3.64 5.76 12.22
N ILE A 65 -3.09 5.60 11.02
CA ILE A 65 -3.14 6.62 9.98
C ILE A 65 -4.49 6.57 9.28
N LYS A 66 -5.33 7.52 9.65
CA LYS A 66 -6.60 7.85 9.00
C LYS A 66 -6.45 9.17 8.25
N MET A 67 -7.07 9.30 7.09
CA MET A 67 -7.13 10.55 6.35
C MET A 67 -8.60 10.91 6.15
N ASP A 68 -9.01 12.05 6.69
CA ASP A 68 -10.39 12.49 6.66
C ASP A 68 -10.79 12.97 5.25
N PRO A 69 -12.07 12.87 4.85
CA PRO A 69 -12.52 13.34 3.54
C PRO A 69 -12.14 14.80 3.25
N GLU A 70 -12.22 15.66 4.26
CA GLU A 70 -11.88 17.08 4.18
C GLU A 70 -10.42 17.32 3.78
N PHE A 71 -9.51 16.42 4.16
CA PHE A 71 -8.12 16.48 3.74
C PHE A 71 -8.00 16.31 2.22
N TRP A 72 -8.75 15.40 1.62
CA TRP A 72 -8.71 15.17 0.17
C TRP A 72 -9.27 16.34 -0.63
N GLU A 73 -10.29 17.03 -0.09
CA GLU A 73 -10.80 18.28 -0.65
C GLU A 73 -9.74 19.39 -0.60
N LEU A 74 -9.02 19.51 0.52
CA LEU A 74 -7.92 20.47 0.66
C LEU A 74 -6.84 20.22 -0.39
N ILE A 75 -6.38 18.98 -0.54
CA ILE A 75 -5.34 18.61 -1.53
C ILE A 75 -5.80 18.87 -2.96
N SER A 76 -7.07 18.59 -3.27
CA SER A 76 -7.66 18.91 -4.58
C SER A 76 -7.64 20.42 -4.83
N SER A 77 -7.97 21.22 -3.81
CA SER A 77 -7.90 22.68 -3.90
C SER A 77 -6.48 23.20 -4.13
N PHE A 78 -5.46 22.60 -3.50
CA PHE A 78 -4.06 23.01 -3.66
C PHE A 78 -3.60 22.78 -5.10
N LYS A 79 -3.89 21.61 -5.67
CA LYS A 79 -3.53 21.29 -7.06
C LYS A 79 -4.17 22.26 -8.05
N CYS A 80 -5.45 22.60 -7.86
CA CYS A 80 -6.13 23.60 -8.68
C CYS A 80 -5.47 24.98 -8.61
N ARG A 81 -4.95 25.39 -7.44
CA ARG A 81 -4.29 26.69 -7.26
C ARG A 81 -2.85 26.71 -7.78
N LEU A 82 -2.11 25.61 -7.63
CA LEU A 82 -0.72 25.48 -8.12
C LEU A 82 -0.66 25.33 -9.64
N HIS A 83 -1.64 24.65 -10.21
CA HIS A 83 -1.76 24.42 -11.64
C HIS A 83 -3.15 24.87 -12.11
N PRO A 84 -3.44 26.18 -12.11
CA PRO A 84 -4.66 26.70 -12.67
C PRO A 84 -4.67 26.30 -14.14
N SER A 85 -5.63 25.46 -14.51
CA SER A 85 -5.77 24.87 -15.84
C SER A 85 -5.66 25.95 -16.92
N GLN A 86 -4.52 26.01 -17.63
CA GLN A 86 -4.38 26.81 -18.84
C GLN A 86 -4.91 26.09 -20.09
N ASP A 87 -5.44 24.88 -19.96
CA ASP A 87 -5.95 24.14 -21.11
C ASP A 87 -7.10 23.20 -20.72
N ASN A 88 -8.29 23.45 -21.28
CA ASN A 88 -9.49 22.62 -21.10
C ASN A 88 -9.36 21.21 -21.72
N ASN A 89 -8.22 20.89 -22.34
CA ASN A 89 -7.98 19.65 -23.08
C ASN A 89 -6.95 18.70 -22.45
N ARG A 90 -6.39 19.02 -21.28
CA ARG A 90 -5.45 18.10 -20.60
C ARG A 90 -6.21 17.30 -19.54
N PRO A 91 -6.17 15.94 -19.56
CA PRO A 91 -6.83 15.15 -18.53
C PRO A 91 -6.24 15.50 -17.16
N GLN A 92 -7.11 15.69 -16.17
CA GLN A 92 -6.81 15.92 -14.75
C GLN A 92 -6.17 14.67 -14.12
N SER A 93 -4.97 14.27 -14.56
CA SER A 93 -4.42 12.95 -14.20
C SER A 93 -3.98 12.84 -12.73
N THR A 94 -3.34 13.86 -12.15
CA THR A 94 -2.59 13.64 -10.89
C THR A 94 -3.43 13.74 -9.60
N THR A 95 -4.57 14.45 -9.59
CA THR A 95 -5.47 14.51 -8.41
C THR A 95 -6.25 13.21 -8.26
N THR A 96 -6.73 12.70 -9.40
CA THR A 96 -7.36 11.39 -9.52
C THR A 96 -6.40 10.26 -9.12
N GLU A 97 -5.12 10.33 -9.51
CA GLU A 97 -4.10 9.36 -9.08
C GLU A 97 -3.92 9.30 -7.56
N LEU A 98 -3.83 10.45 -6.87
CA LEU A 98 -3.64 10.47 -5.41
C LEU A 98 -4.89 10.00 -4.66
N HIS A 99 -6.08 10.38 -5.13
CA HIS A 99 -7.34 9.90 -4.55
C HIS A 99 -7.48 8.38 -4.73
N HIS A 100 -7.09 7.83 -5.89
CA HIS A 100 -7.06 6.37 -6.08
C HIS A 100 -6.09 5.69 -5.12
N LEU A 101 -4.88 6.25 -4.91
CA LEU A 101 -3.94 5.72 -3.91
C LEU A 101 -4.52 5.78 -2.49
N ALA A 102 -5.27 6.82 -2.15
CA ALA A 102 -5.92 6.96 -0.84
C ALA A 102 -6.96 5.87 -0.53
N MET A 103 -7.41 5.12 -1.53
CA MET A 103 -8.36 4.01 -1.33
C MET A 103 -7.69 2.74 -0.81
N PHE A 104 -6.37 2.56 -0.98
CA PHE A 104 -5.69 1.32 -0.59
C PHE A 104 -5.80 0.99 0.90
N PRO A 105 -5.61 1.94 1.84
CA PRO A 105 -5.89 1.69 3.26
C PRO A 105 -7.34 1.23 3.51
N LYS A 106 -8.32 1.78 2.78
CA LYS A 106 -9.73 1.38 2.89
C LYS A 106 -9.96 -0.04 2.36
N PHE A 107 -9.32 -0.40 1.24
CA PHE A 107 -9.37 -1.76 0.70
C PHE A 107 -8.83 -2.79 1.69
N VAL A 108 -7.74 -2.48 2.39
CA VAL A 108 -7.18 -3.37 3.43
C VAL A 108 -8.13 -3.50 4.63
N GLN A 109 -8.73 -2.39 5.07
CA GLN A 109 -9.61 -2.40 6.25
C GLN A 109 -10.96 -3.07 6.00
N ASN A 110 -11.54 -2.90 4.81
CA ASN A 110 -12.87 -3.39 4.47
C ASN A 110 -12.99 -3.75 2.98
N PRO A 111 -12.42 -4.89 2.53
CA PRO A 111 -12.32 -5.20 1.09
C PRO A 111 -13.65 -5.57 0.42
N GLU A 112 -14.58 -6.18 1.15
CA GLU A 112 -15.81 -6.76 0.61
C GLU A 112 -16.69 -5.78 -0.20
N PRO A 113 -17.03 -4.56 0.28
CA PRO A 113 -17.80 -3.61 -0.52
C PRO A 113 -17.04 -3.04 -1.74
N HIS A 114 -15.72 -3.25 -1.81
CA HIS A 114 -14.86 -2.66 -2.83
C HIS A 114 -14.31 -3.68 -3.84
N LEU A 115 -14.82 -4.92 -3.86
CA LEU A 115 -14.25 -6.00 -4.69
C LEU A 115 -14.14 -5.68 -6.18
N SER A 116 -15.16 -5.06 -6.77
CA SER A 116 -15.14 -4.68 -8.19
C SER A 116 -14.07 -3.62 -8.49
N GLU A 117 -13.89 -2.67 -7.58
CA GLU A 117 -12.88 -1.62 -7.67
C GLU A 117 -11.47 -2.17 -7.45
N ILE A 118 -11.30 -3.07 -6.48
CA ILE A 118 -10.04 -3.80 -6.22
C ILE A 118 -9.64 -4.61 -7.47
N ALA A 119 -10.56 -5.38 -8.06
CA ALA A 119 -10.29 -6.18 -9.24
C ALA A 119 -9.91 -5.31 -10.45
N LYS A 120 -10.64 -4.22 -10.69
CA LYS A 120 -10.33 -3.26 -11.76
C LYS A 120 -8.96 -2.62 -11.55
N THR A 121 -8.66 -2.18 -10.34
CA THR A 121 -7.40 -1.53 -10.00
C THR A 121 -6.24 -2.51 -10.11
N TYR A 122 -6.42 -3.76 -9.67
CA TYR A 122 -5.44 -4.82 -9.84
C TYR A 122 -5.09 -5.06 -11.30
N MET A 123 -6.09 -5.18 -12.18
CA MET A 123 -5.85 -5.35 -13.62
C MET A 123 -5.07 -4.18 -14.21
N GLN A 124 -5.39 -2.95 -13.81
CA GLN A 124 -4.66 -1.76 -14.27
C GLN A 124 -3.20 -1.78 -13.80
N LEU A 125 -2.96 -2.02 -12.51
CA LEU A 125 -1.61 -2.09 -11.94
C LEU A 125 -0.74 -3.15 -12.62
N ARG A 126 -1.32 -4.28 -13.04
CA ARG A 126 -0.59 -5.30 -13.81
C ARG A 126 -0.10 -4.78 -15.16
N LEU A 127 -0.96 -4.06 -15.88
CA LEU A 127 -0.59 -3.46 -17.16
C LEU A 127 0.50 -2.40 -16.96
N ASP A 128 0.33 -1.55 -15.94
CA ASP A 128 1.29 -0.51 -15.60
C ASP A 128 2.64 -1.09 -15.18
N ALA A 129 2.64 -2.13 -14.33
CA ALA A 129 3.85 -2.83 -13.91
C ALA A 129 4.64 -3.36 -15.11
N HIS A 130 3.95 -3.97 -16.08
CA HIS A 130 4.57 -4.47 -17.29
C HIS A 130 5.19 -3.33 -18.13
N GLN A 131 4.49 -2.22 -18.32
CA GLN A 131 5.00 -1.06 -19.06
C GLN A 131 6.23 -0.43 -18.38
N ILE A 132 6.16 -0.23 -17.05
CA ILE A 132 7.28 0.33 -16.29
C ILE A 132 8.47 -0.62 -16.31
N LYS A 133 8.26 -1.94 -16.21
CA LYS A 133 9.34 -2.92 -16.29
C LYS A 133 10.09 -2.85 -17.61
N GLN A 134 9.37 -2.73 -18.73
CA GLN A 134 10.00 -2.55 -20.04
C GLN A 134 10.87 -1.28 -20.09
N HIS A 135 10.40 -0.18 -19.50
CA HIS A 135 11.19 1.05 -19.41
C HIS A 135 12.40 0.91 -18.48
N LEU A 136 12.27 0.18 -17.37
CA LEU A 136 13.36 -0.10 -16.45
C LEU A 136 14.47 -0.89 -17.15
N ASP A 137 14.10 -1.95 -17.88
CA ASP A 137 15.04 -2.83 -18.60
C ASP A 137 15.79 -2.11 -19.73
N LEU A 138 15.13 -1.13 -20.37
CA LEU A 138 15.79 -0.25 -21.34
C LEU A 138 16.79 0.71 -20.68
N CYS A 139 16.49 1.22 -19.47
CA CYS A 139 17.37 2.13 -18.75
C CYS A 139 18.58 1.43 -18.13
N ALA A 140 18.43 0.17 -17.71
CA ALA A 140 19.50 -0.64 -17.11
C ALA A 140 20.69 -0.90 -18.06
N GLN A 141 20.51 -0.70 -19.37
CA GLN A 141 21.56 -0.89 -20.39
C GLN A 141 22.55 0.30 -20.46
N PHE A 142 22.22 1.43 -19.83
CA PHE A 142 22.97 2.70 -19.97
C PHE A 142 23.55 3.24 -18.66
N THR A 143 23.48 2.49 -17.56
CA THR A 143 23.90 2.95 -16.23
C THR A 143 25.44 3.05 -16.14
N LEU A 144 25.96 4.25 -16.42
CA LEU A 144 27.30 4.69 -16.05
C LEU A 144 27.43 4.74 -14.52
N VAL A 145 28.59 4.32 -14.00
CA VAL A 145 28.87 4.03 -12.57
C VAL A 145 28.77 5.26 -11.63
N SER A 146 28.50 6.46 -12.13
CA SER A 146 28.44 7.68 -11.32
C SER A 146 27.05 7.91 -10.72
N PHE A 147 26.93 7.85 -9.39
CA PHE A 147 25.68 8.13 -8.67
C PHE A 147 25.14 9.55 -8.88
N SER A 148 25.97 10.49 -9.32
CA SER A 148 25.55 11.87 -9.62
C SER A 148 25.01 12.03 -11.05
N SER A 149 25.00 10.96 -11.85
CA SER A 149 24.54 11.06 -13.24
C SER A 149 23.00 11.17 -13.32
N PRO A 150 22.45 11.99 -14.24
CA PRO A 150 21.02 12.06 -14.48
C PRO A 150 20.40 10.70 -14.84
N GLU A 151 21.16 9.82 -15.49
CA GLU A 151 20.75 8.47 -15.89
C GLU A 151 20.54 7.57 -14.68
N VAL A 152 21.47 7.59 -13.71
CA VAL A 152 21.32 6.83 -12.46
C VAL A 152 20.12 7.34 -11.66
N ALA A 153 19.95 8.66 -11.56
CA ALA A 153 18.79 9.26 -10.90
C ALA A 153 17.46 8.91 -11.60
N ARG A 154 17.46 8.80 -12.93
CA ARG A 154 16.30 8.36 -13.69
C ARG A 154 16.02 6.88 -13.48
N HIS A 155 17.05 6.03 -13.54
CA HIS A 155 16.95 4.60 -13.31
C HIS A 155 16.37 4.31 -11.91
N SER A 156 16.93 4.92 -10.86
CA SER A 156 16.46 4.70 -9.48
C SER A 156 15.00 5.11 -9.27
N ARG A 157 14.54 6.20 -9.91
CA ARG A 157 13.13 6.61 -9.86
C ARG A 157 12.21 5.62 -10.56
N ILE A 158 12.59 5.13 -11.75
CA ILE A 158 11.79 4.13 -12.48
C ILE A 158 11.76 2.82 -11.71
N GLN A 159 12.89 2.42 -11.11
CA GLN A 159 12.98 1.25 -10.25
C GLN A 159 12.04 1.37 -9.04
N ALA A 160 12.07 2.52 -8.35
CA ALA A 160 11.18 2.78 -7.22
C ALA A 160 9.71 2.70 -7.64
N ALA A 161 9.35 3.30 -8.79
CA ALA A 161 7.99 3.23 -9.33
C ALA A 161 7.58 1.78 -9.62
N TYR A 162 8.46 0.97 -10.22
CA TYR A 162 8.19 -0.44 -10.49
C TYR A 162 7.97 -1.26 -9.22
N ALA A 163 8.84 -1.09 -8.22
CA ALA A 163 8.71 -1.75 -6.92
C ALA A 163 7.40 -1.37 -6.21
N MET A 164 7.04 -0.08 -6.25
CA MET A 164 5.79 0.42 -5.65
C MET A 164 4.54 -0.12 -6.35
N ILE A 165 4.49 -0.11 -7.68
CA ILE A 165 3.34 -0.68 -8.41
C ILE A 165 3.24 -2.19 -8.15
N SER A 166 4.36 -2.91 -8.15
CA SER A 166 4.37 -4.35 -7.84
C SER A 166 3.87 -4.63 -6.41
N THR A 167 4.22 -3.76 -5.46
CA THR A 167 3.75 -3.80 -4.07
C THR A 167 2.24 -3.59 -3.97
N LEU A 168 1.71 -2.57 -4.64
CA LEU A 168 0.27 -2.33 -4.68
C LEU A 168 -0.47 -3.49 -5.39
N ALA A 169 0.12 -4.04 -6.45
CA ALA A 169 -0.45 -5.16 -7.18
C ALA A 169 -0.53 -6.42 -6.31
N VAL A 170 0.53 -6.78 -5.57
CA VAL A 170 0.53 -7.97 -4.71
C VAL A 170 -0.42 -7.80 -3.52
N LEU A 171 -0.59 -6.59 -3.00
CA LEU A 171 -1.58 -6.27 -1.99
C LEU A 171 -3.01 -6.54 -2.50
N LEU A 172 -3.37 -5.97 -3.65
CA LEU A 172 -4.72 -6.18 -4.22
C LEU A 172 -4.94 -7.64 -4.64
N ASN A 173 -3.91 -8.30 -5.17
CA ASN A 173 -3.96 -9.73 -5.45
C ASN A 173 -4.29 -10.53 -4.18
N SER A 174 -3.59 -10.25 -3.07
CA SER A 174 -3.85 -10.92 -1.78
C SER A 174 -5.27 -10.67 -1.28
N LEU A 175 -5.80 -9.46 -1.48
CA LEU A 175 -7.19 -9.15 -1.16
C LEU A 175 -8.18 -9.92 -2.04
N LEU A 176 -7.89 -10.13 -3.33
CA LEU A 176 -8.73 -10.93 -4.21
C LEU A 176 -8.71 -12.42 -3.84
N GLN A 177 -7.55 -12.97 -3.49
CA GLN A 177 -7.39 -14.37 -3.06
C GLN A 177 -8.22 -14.71 -1.82
N ILE A 178 -8.50 -13.74 -0.94
CA ILE A 178 -9.40 -13.94 0.21
C ILE A 178 -10.79 -14.40 -0.23
N PHE A 179 -11.29 -13.88 -1.35
CA PHE A 179 -12.63 -14.17 -1.85
C PHE A 179 -12.66 -15.31 -2.88
N ASP A 180 -11.53 -15.56 -3.54
CA ASP A 180 -11.32 -16.63 -4.53
C ASP A 180 -9.99 -17.39 -4.27
N PRO A 181 -9.90 -18.20 -3.20
CA PRO A 181 -8.66 -18.86 -2.78
C PRO A 181 -8.18 -19.97 -3.71
N TRP A 182 -9.04 -20.44 -4.62
CA TRP A 182 -8.72 -21.52 -5.56
C TRP A 182 -8.22 -21.00 -6.91
N ASN A 183 -8.07 -19.68 -7.04
CA ASN A 183 -7.57 -19.05 -8.24
C ASN A 183 -6.05 -19.23 -8.37
N ALA A 184 -5.64 -20.33 -9.00
CA ALA A 184 -4.23 -20.64 -9.22
C ALA A 184 -3.46 -19.54 -9.97
N SER A 185 -4.15 -18.75 -10.81
CA SER A 185 -3.54 -17.60 -11.49
C SER A 185 -3.13 -16.51 -10.50
N LEU A 186 -4.01 -16.17 -9.55
CA LEU A 186 -3.70 -15.17 -8.52
C LEU A 186 -2.55 -15.63 -7.63
N VAL A 187 -2.54 -16.91 -7.21
CA VAL A 187 -1.45 -17.50 -6.40
C VAL A 187 -0.11 -17.42 -7.14
N SER A 188 -0.07 -17.86 -8.39
CA SER A 188 1.17 -17.81 -9.19
C SER A 188 1.64 -16.37 -9.43
N GLU A 189 0.72 -15.44 -9.64
CA GLU A 189 1.04 -14.02 -9.82
C GLU A 189 1.58 -13.38 -8.54
N ALA A 190 1.04 -13.73 -7.37
CA ALA A 190 1.55 -13.24 -6.09
C ALA A 190 3.00 -13.70 -5.85
N VAL A 191 3.30 -14.98 -6.10
CA VAL A 191 4.68 -15.51 -5.98
C VAL A 191 5.62 -14.78 -6.93
N PHE A 192 5.21 -14.53 -8.17
CA PHE A 192 6.01 -13.76 -9.14
C PHE A 192 6.26 -12.33 -8.66
N LEU A 193 5.22 -11.60 -8.24
CA LEU A 193 5.32 -10.22 -7.78
C LEU A 193 6.21 -10.10 -6.53
N CYS A 194 6.09 -11.02 -5.58
CA CYS A 194 6.99 -11.08 -4.42
C CYS A 194 8.45 -11.28 -4.85
N GLY A 195 8.69 -12.14 -5.85
CA GLY A 195 10.03 -12.34 -6.41
C GLY A 195 10.62 -11.08 -7.04
N GLU A 196 9.80 -10.32 -7.78
CA GLU A 196 10.21 -9.03 -8.34
C GLU A 196 10.52 -8.02 -7.23
N ILE A 197 9.69 -7.92 -6.19
CA ILE A 197 9.94 -7.00 -5.05
C ILE A 197 11.27 -7.34 -4.36
N ILE A 198 11.56 -8.62 -4.11
CA ILE A 198 12.83 -9.08 -3.53
C ILE A 198 14.00 -8.66 -4.42
N THR A 199 13.90 -8.94 -5.73
CA THR A 199 14.96 -8.61 -6.69
C THR A 199 15.22 -7.10 -6.73
N GLN A 200 14.17 -6.28 -6.76
CA GLN A 200 14.33 -4.82 -6.75
C GLN A 200 14.89 -4.31 -5.42
N ALA A 201 14.52 -4.92 -4.29
CA ALA A 201 15.05 -4.56 -2.98
C ALA A 201 16.57 -4.76 -2.87
N GLU A 202 17.07 -5.86 -3.43
CA GLU A 202 18.51 -6.17 -3.50
C GLU A 202 19.24 -5.19 -4.40
N LEU A 203 18.71 -4.93 -5.60
CA LEU A 203 19.30 -3.99 -6.55
C LEU A 203 19.32 -2.56 -6.00
N ALA A 204 18.25 -2.16 -5.29
CA ALA A 204 18.15 -0.82 -4.70
C ALA A 204 19.09 -0.61 -3.50
N SER A 205 19.67 -1.67 -2.93
CA SER A 205 20.54 -1.57 -1.74
C SER A 205 21.72 -0.61 -1.94
N CYS A 206 22.20 -0.45 -3.16
CA CYS A 206 23.27 0.49 -3.51
C CYS A 206 22.88 1.97 -3.36
N TYR A 207 21.58 2.28 -3.25
CA TYR A 207 21.04 3.63 -3.08
C TYR A 207 20.66 3.95 -1.63
N ARG A 208 20.95 3.06 -0.68
CA ARG A 208 20.65 3.24 0.73
C ARG A 208 21.44 4.42 1.34
N PRO A 209 20.88 5.09 2.37
CA PRO A 209 19.54 4.85 2.93
C PRO A 209 18.42 5.56 2.16
N VAL A 210 18.69 6.75 1.62
CA VAL A 210 17.64 7.65 1.10
C VAL A 210 17.01 7.16 -0.20
N GLY A 211 17.81 6.73 -1.17
CA GLY A 211 17.34 6.31 -2.49
C GLY A 211 16.65 4.94 -2.50
N ALA A 212 16.63 4.25 -1.35
CA ALA A 212 15.96 2.97 -1.16
C ALA A 212 14.97 2.99 0.03
N ALA A 213 14.59 4.16 0.52
CA ALA A 213 13.70 4.30 1.69
C ALA A 213 12.29 3.71 1.49
N TYR A 214 11.88 3.49 0.24
CA TYR A 214 10.61 2.84 -0.11
C TYR A 214 10.65 1.31 0.04
N THR A 215 11.84 0.71 -0.01
CA THR A 215 12.04 -0.73 -0.08
C THR A 215 11.50 -1.48 1.15
N PRO A 216 11.70 -1.01 2.40
CA PRO A 216 11.17 -1.71 3.57
C PRO A 216 9.65 -1.85 3.54
N LEU A 217 8.92 -0.83 3.09
CA LEU A 217 7.47 -0.93 2.94
C LEU A 217 7.07 -1.98 1.90
N CYS A 218 7.77 -2.03 0.75
CA CYS A 218 7.52 -3.03 -0.29
C CYS A 218 7.71 -4.44 0.27
N LEU A 219 8.78 -4.66 1.03
CA LEU A 219 9.09 -5.92 1.68
C LEU A 219 8.08 -6.30 2.76
N VAL A 220 7.58 -5.34 3.55
CA VAL A 220 6.52 -5.57 4.55
C VAL A 220 5.26 -6.16 3.89
N VAL A 221 4.83 -5.58 2.78
CA VAL A 221 3.66 -6.06 2.04
C VAL A 221 3.93 -7.41 1.39
N ALA A 222 5.10 -7.61 0.78
CA ALA A 222 5.50 -8.88 0.18
C ALA A 222 5.58 -10.01 1.23
N TRP A 223 6.08 -9.72 2.43
CA TRP A 223 6.12 -10.68 3.54
C TRP A 223 4.71 -11.10 3.94
N ALA A 224 3.80 -10.13 4.11
CA ALA A 224 2.41 -10.39 4.48
C ALA A 224 1.61 -11.15 3.41
N ALA A 225 2.03 -11.09 2.15
CA ALA A 225 1.36 -11.71 1.01
C ALA A 225 1.94 -13.09 0.61
N SER A 226 3.05 -13.51 1.21
CA SER A 226 3.79 -14.70 0.77
C SER A 226 3.64 -15.87 1.74
N ASP A 227 3.24 -17.03 1.23
CA ASP A 227 3.31 -18.31 1.95
C ASP A 227 4.58 -19.12 1.61
N ASN A 228 5.43 -18.61 0.70
CA ASN A 228 6.64 -19.31 0.26
C ASN A 228 7.77 -19.14 1.29
N PRO A 229 8.25 -20.22 1.93
CA PRO A 229 9.26 -20.12 2.99
C PRO A 229 10.60 -19.58 2.50
N VAL A 230 10.95 -19.81 1.24
CA VAL A 230 12.20 -19.28 0.64
C VAL A 230 12.10 -17.77 0.46
N GLN A 231 10.94 -17.27 0.00
CA GLN A 231 10.70 -15.83 -0.15
C GLN A 231 10.67 -15.14 1.22
N LEU A 232 9.97 -15.72 2.20
CA LEU A 232 9.90 -15.18 3.56
C LEU A 232 11.29 -15.04 4.20
N ALA A 233 12.11 -16.11 4.17
CA ALA A 233 13.46 -16.06 4.71
C ALA A 233 14.33 -15.00 4.03
N ARG A 234 14.17 -14.82 2.71
CA ARG A 234 14.92 -13.79 1.96
C ARG A 234 14.45 -12.38 2.32
N ILE A 235 13.14 -12.16 2.41
CA ILE A 235 12.55 -10.88 2.80
C ILE A 235 13.00 -10.48 4.21
N GLU A 236 12.97 -11.41 5.16
CA GLU A 236 13.40 -11.17 6.55
C GLU A 236 14.88 -10.78 6.62
N ALA A 237 15.75 -11.46 5.87
CA ALA A 237 17.16 -11.12 5.78
C ALA A 237 17.37 -9.68 5.26
N ILE A 238 16.70 -9.31 4.17
CA ILE A 238 16.80 -7.96 3.59
C ILE A 238 16.22 -6.92 4.56
N LEU A 239 15.05 -7.17 5.15
CA LEU A 239 14.45 -6.25 6.14
C LEU A 239 15.38 -6.02 7.34
N SER A 240 16.06 -7.06 7.81
CA SER A 240 17.05 -6.93 8.89
C SER A 240 18.21 -6.00 8.50
N GLU A 241 18.64 -6.03 7.24
CA GLU A 241 19.67 -5.11 6.76
C GLU A 241 19.15 -3.67 6.72
N TYR A 242 17.93 -3.44 6.23
CA TYR A 242 17.32 -2.11 6.15
C TYR A 242 16.91 -1.54 7.52
N GLN A 243 16.72 -2.38 8.53
CA GLN A 243 16.40 -1.94 9.89
C GLN A 243 17.47 -0.99 10.46
N SER A 244 18.74 -1.12 10.04
CA SER A 244 19.81 -0.21 10.49
C SER A 244 19.64 1.22 10.00
N ASP A 245 18.96 1.44 8.88
CA ASP A 245 18.76 2.76 8.28
C ASP A 245 17.65 3.55 9.00
N PHE A 246 16.68 2.83 9.57
CA PHE A 246 15.50 3.37 10.22
C PHE A 246 15.18 2.58 11.49
N ALA A 247 16.08 2.67 12.49
CA ALA A 247 16.06 1.83 13.69
C ALA A 247 14.73 1.88 14.47
N ASP A 248 14.05 3.03 14.44
CA ASP A 248 12.81 3.26 15.20
C ASP A 248 11.55 2.74 14.49
N VAL A 249 11.67 2.28 13.24
CA VAL A 249 10.51 1.79 12.48
C VAL A 249 10.38 0.28 12.65
N PRO A 250 9.29 -0.24 13.25
CA PRO A 250 9.14 -1.67 13.52
C PRO A 250 8.61 -2.41 12.28
N TRP A 251 9.41 -2.54 11.22
CA TRP A 251 8.99 -3.11 9.94
C TRP A 251 8.37 -4.49 10.07
N MET A 252 9.01 -5.39 10.84
CA MET A 252 8.48 -6.74 11.03
C MET A 252 7.12 -6.75 11.75
N SER A 253 6.93 -5.89 12.76
CA SER A 253 5.65 -5.76 13.44
C SER A 253 4.54 -5.30 12.49
N ARG A 254 4.85 -4.43 11.53
CA ARG A 254 3.91 -3.99 10.48
C ARG A 254 3.56 -5.13 9.51
N ALA A 255 4.54 -5.96 9.15
CA ALA A 255 4.33 -7.13 8.31
C ALA A 255 3.40 -8.16 8.98
N ILE A 256 3.66 -8.46 10.26
CA ILE A 256 2.82 -9.34 11.09
C ILE A 256 1.40 -8.80 11.21
N TRP A 257 1.25 -7.48 11.46
CA TRP A 257 -0.07 -6.85 11.55
C TRP A 257 -0.85 -6.97 10.23
N LEU A 258 -0.20 -6.72 9.09
CA LEU A 258 -0.86 -6.80 7.78
C LEU A 258 -1.26 -8.25 7.48
N ALA A 259 -0.38 -9.23 7.71
CA ALA A 259 -0.68 -10.65 7.53
C ALA A 259 -1.90 -11.08 8.37
N SER A 260 -1.90 -10.71 9.66
CA SER A 260 -3.03 -11.00 10.57
C SER A 260 -4.34 -10.35 10.11
N THR A 261 -4.26 -9.16 9.51
CA THR A 261 -5.42 -8.46 8.95
C THR A 261 -6.00 -9.21 7.75
N LEU A 262 -5.14 -9.68 6.83
CA LEU A 262 -5.55 -10.50 5.68
C LEU A 262 -6.17 -11.83 6.14
N ASP A 263 -5.56 -12.50 7.13
CA ASP A 263 -6.08 -13.75 7.71
C ASP A 263 -7.45 -13.57 8.36
N THR A 264 -7.65 -12.46 9.08
CA THR A 264 -8.93 -12.13 9.73
C THR A 264 -10.06 -12.02 8.70
N HIS A 265 -9.78 -11.36 7.56
CA HIS A 265 -10.74 -11.28 6.46
C HIS A 265 -11.01 -12.66 5.84
N ARG A 266 -9.98 -13.50 5.66
CA ARG A 266 -10.14 -14.88 5.17
C ARG A 266 -11.06 -15.70 6.05
N ILE A 267 -10.86 -15.67 7.36
CA ILE A 267 -11.71 -16.38 8.34
C ILE A 267 -13.16 -15.86 8.29
N ARG A 268 -13.36 -14.54 8.21
CA ARG A 268 -14.70 -13.93 8.09
C ARG A 268 -15.44 -14.41 6.84
N VAL A 269 -14.78 -14.41 5.69
CA VAL A 269 -15.39 -14.86 4.43
C VAL A 269 -15.74 -16.35 4.46
N MET A 270 -14.87 -17.19 5.04
CA MET A 270 -15.12 -18.62 5.19
C MET A 270 -16.31 -18.92 6.11
N SER A 271 -16.36 -18.30 7.29
CA SER A 271 -17.48 -18.44 8.24
C SER A 271 -18.81 -17.90 7.71
N GLY A 272 -18.78 -16.83 6.91
CA GLY A 272 -19.96 -16.30 6.21
C GLY A 272 -20.58 -17.31 5.24
N LYS A 273 -19.75 -18.00 4.43
CA LYS A 273 -20.20 -19.01 3.46
C LYS A 273 -20.87 -20.23 4.12
N GLU A 274 -20.35 -20.70 5.26
CA GLU A 274 -20.94 -21.84 5.99
C GLU A 274 -22.33 -21.54 6.58
N SER A 275 -22.57 -20.28 6.99
CA SER A 275 -23.87 -19.84 7.50
C SER A 275 -24.94 -19.72 6.41
N SER A 276 -24.57 -19.37 5.18
CA SER A 276 -25.49 -19.31 4.04
C SER A 276 -25.86 -20.68 3.48
N ASP A 277 -24.93 -21.64 3.48
CA ASP A 277 -25.20 -22.99 2.95
C ASP A 277 -26.06 -23.85 3.89
N SER A 278 -26.06 -23.54 5.19
CA SER A 278 -26.88 -24.27 6.19
C SER A 278 -28.36 -23.88 6.22
N HIS A 279 -28.78 -22.82 5.50
CA HIS A 279 -30.20 -22.46 5.34
C HIS A 279 -30.84 -22.95 4.02
N GLY A 280 -30.10 -23.68 3.18
CA GLY A 280 -30.56 -24.14 1.86
C GLY A 280 -31.33 -25.48 1.81
N THR A 281 -31.37 -26.28 2.89
CA THR A 281 -31.98 -27.62 2.86
C THR A 281 -33.32 -27.70 3.62
N GLY A 282 -34.24 -26.78 3.34
CA GLY A 282 -35.64 -26.88 3.73
C GLY A 282 -36.50 -27.41 2.57
N LYS A 283 -36.57 -28.73 2.38
CA LYS A 283 -37.48 -29.38 1.42
C LYS A 283 -38.93 -28.91 1.66
N LYS A 284 -39.48 -28.07 0.78
CA LYS A 284 -40.93 -27.84 0.68
C LYS A 284 -41.60 -29.17 0.29
N LYS A 285 -42.23 -29.83 1.26
CA LYS A 285 -43.23 -30.88 0.98
C LYS A 285 -44.40 -30.24 0.26
N ALA A 286 -44.68 -30.70 -0.95
CA ALA A 286 -45.90 -30.36 -1.67
C ALA A 286 -47.14 -30.86 -0.89
N PRO A 287 -48.24 -30.09 -0.82
CA PRO A 287 -49.46 -30.58 -0.20
C PRO A 287 -50.17 -31.53 -1.17
N VAL A 288 -50.37 -32.75 -0.70
CA VAL A 288 -51.23 -33.77 -1.30
C VAL A 288 -52.67 -33.24 -1.34
N ARG A 289 -53.27 -33.19 -2.53
CA ARG A 289 -54.70 -32.92 -2.71
C ARG A 289 -55.51 -34.13 -2.23
N PRO A 290 -56.60 -33.95 -1.47
CA PRO A 290 -57.59 -34.99 -1.29
C PRO A 290 -58.57 -34.98 -2.48
N GLU A 291 -58.68 -36.13 -3.14
CA GLU A 291 -59.81 -36.48 -3.99
C GLU A 291 -61.04 -36.76 -3.10
N SER A 292 -62.20 -36.20 -3.45
CA SER A 292 -63.48 -36.96 -3.53
C SER A 292 -64.66 -36.10 -3.99
N CYS A 293 -65.39 -36.66 -4.98
CA CYS A 293 -66.84 -36.64 -5.25
C CYS A 293 -67.64 -35.34 -5.50
N CYS A 294 -68.28 -35.26 -6.68
CA CYS A 294 -69.71 -35.54 -6.97
C CYS A 294 -69.92 -35.36 -8.50
N ILE A 295 -70.30 -36.37 -9.30
CA ILE A 295 -71.67 -36.84 -9.64
C ILE A 295 -72.71 -35.71 -9.73
N LEU A 296 -72.88 -35.13 -10.93
CA LEU A 296 -74.07 -35.19 -11.81
C LEU A 296 -73.78 -34.44 -13.11
#